data_AF-A0A7L3AT12-F1
#
_entry.id   AF-A0A7L3AT12-F1
#
_cell.length_a   1.000
_cell.length_b   1.000
_cell.length_c   1.000
_cell.angle_alpha   90.00
_cell.angle_beta   90.00
_cell.angle_gamma   90.00
#
_symmetry.space_group_name_H-M   'P 1'
#
loop_
_entity.id
_entity.type
_entity.pdbx_description
1 polymer ?
#
loop_
_entity_poly.entity_id
_entity_poly.type
_entity_poly.pdbx_seq_one_letter_code
_entity_poly.pdbx_strand_id
1 'polypeptide(L)'
;LTVLNAGRRYLKAEDLSGKVFVTSGLGGMSGAQAKAAVIAGCVGIIAEVDEAALLKRHKQGWLMEISDNLDHCIARLREARKNKIALSLGYHGNVVDLWERLVHELDTTGELLVDLGSDQTSCHNPFSGGYYPVQLGFEEAKQLLSTSPGKFRTLVQE
;
A
#
# COMPACT_ATOMS: atom_id res chain seq x y z
N LEU A 1 0.86 14.72 -9.79
CA LEU A 1 2.19 15.36 -9.99
C LEU A 1 3.32 14.62 -9.28
N THR A 2 3.19 14.34 -7.98
CA THR A 2 4.26 13.67 -7.20
C THR A 2 4.75 12.36 -7.82
N VAL A 3 3.84 11.44 -8.17
CA VAL A 3 4.20 10.14 -8.79
C VAL A 3 4.95 10.32 -10.12
N LEU A 4 4.47 11.22 -10.98
CA LEU A 4 5.14 11.55 -12.25
C LEU A 4 6.56 12.11 -12.03
N ASN A 5 6.70 13.05 -11.10
CA ASN A 5 8.02 13.62 -10.78
C ASN A 5 8.96 12.61 -10.11
N ALA A 6 8.43 11.71 -9.29
CA ALA A 6 9.20 10.60 -8.72
C ALA A 6 9.70 9.67 -9.84
N GLY A 7 8.83 9.33 -10.80
CA GLY A 7 9.21 8.58 -12.00
C GLY A 7 10.34 9.24 -12.80
N ARG A 8 10.21 10.53 -13.10
CA ARG A 8 11.28 11.29 -13.79
C ARG A 8 12.58 11.35 -13.00
N ARG A 9 12.49 11.61 -11.69
CA ARG A 9 13.67 11.83 -10.85
C ARG A 9 14.42 10.53 -10.55
N TYR A 10 13.70 9.49 -10.12
CA TYR A 10 14.27 8.26 -9.59
C TYR A 10 14.37 7.15 -10.64
N LEU A 11 13.41 7.06 -11.56
CA LEU A 11 13.41 6.03 -12.62
C LEU A 11 13.93 6.54 -13.96
N LYS A 12 14.14 7.85 -14.11
CA LYS A 12 14.47 8.51 -15.40
C LYS A 12 13.44 8.19 -16.49
N ALA A 13 12.17 8.03 -16.10
CA ALA A 13 11.08 7.65 -16.97
C ALA A 13 10.05 8.78 -17.12
N GLU A 14 9.66 9.08 -18.37
CA GLU A 14 8.54 9.99 -18.69
C GLU A 14 7.20 9.25 -18.77
N ASP A 15 7.24 7.96 -19.13
CA ASP A 15 6.08 7.05 -19.16
C ASP A 15 6.20 6.03 -18.02
N LEU A 16 5.16 5.91 -17.20
CA LEU A 16 5.11 4.99 -16.08
C LEU A 16 4.27 3.74 -16.37
N SER A 17 3.86 3.52 -17.62
CA SER A 17 3.18 2.31 -18.07
C SER A 17 4.00 1.06 -17.75
N GLY A 18 3.44 0.17 -16.93
CA GLY A 18 4.12 -1.03 -16.44
C GLY A 18 5.08 -0.81 -15.26
N LYS A 19 5.26 0.43 -14.78
CA LYS A 19 5.98 0.72 -13.54
C LYS A 19 5.08 0.43 -12.33
N VAL A 20 5.66 -0.06 -11.26
CA VAL A 20 4.94 -0.43 -10.05
C VAL A 20 5.26 0.57 -8.93
N PHE A 21 4.20 1.17 -8.40
CA PHE A 21 4.20 2.06 -7.24
C PHE A 21 3.52 1.36 -6.06
N VAL A 22 4.28 1.12 -4.99
CA VAL A 22 3.77 0.54 -3.74
C VAL A 22 3.70 1.63 -2.67
N THR A 23 2.55 1.71 -2.00
CA THR A 23 2.34 2.64 -0.89
C THR A 23 1.31 2.11 0.12
N SER A 24 0.93 2.95 1.08
CA SER A 24 0.09 2.61 2.20
C SER A 24 -0.85 3.76 2.58
N GLY A 25 -1.92 3.40 3.25
CA GLY A 25 -2.94 4.31 3.73
C GLY A 25 -3.92 4.69 2.63
N LEU A 26 -5.20 4.51 2.96
CA LEU A 26 -6.35 4.95 2.18
C LEU A 26 -7.24 5.84 3.06
N GLY A 27 -6.61 6.70 3.87
CA GLY A 27 -7.25 7.71 4.70
C GLY A 27 -7.84 8.87 3.88
N GLY A 28 -8.05 10.02 4.51
CA GLY A 28 -8.63 11.20 3.84
C GLY A 28 -7.77 11.71 2.67
N MET A 29 -6.50 11.98 2.94
CA MET A 29 -5.53 12.44 1.93
C MET A 29 -4.88 11.27 1.17
N SER A 30 -4.44 10.24 1.90
CA SER A 30 -3.74 9.09 1.33
C SER A 30 -4.61 8.24 0.40
N GLY A 31 -5.94 8.31 0.51
CA GLY A 31 -6.86 7.71 -0.47
C GLY A 31 -6.67 8.21 -1.90
N ALA A 32 -6.20 9.44 -2.11
CA ALA A 32 -5.97 9.99 -3.45
C ALA A 32 -4.81 9.31 -4.20
N GLN A 33 -3.92 8.59 -3.49
CA GLN A 33 -2.78 7.88 -4.07
C GLN A 33 -3.22 6.82 -5.09
N ALA A 34 -4.30 6.10 -4.79
CA ALA A 34 -4.86 5.07 -5.68
C ALA A 34 -5.24 5.68 -7.05
N LYS A 35 -5.97 6.79 -7.03
CA LYS A 35 -6.35 7.50 -8.26
C LYS A 35 -5.15 8.15 -8.95
N ALA A 36 -4.19 8.67 -8.17
CA ALA A 36 -2.99 9.28 -8.70
C ALA A 36 -2.08 8.28 -9.45
N ALA A 37 -2.00 7.03 -8.99
CA ALA A 37 -1.28 5.96 -9.68
C ALA A 37 -1.86 5.69 -11.07
N VAL A 38 -3.19 5.53 -11.15
CA VAL A 38 -3.90 5.30 -12.41
C VAL A 38 -3.75 6.49 -13.36
N ILE A 39 -3.92 7.72 -12.88
CA ILE A 39 -3.72 8.94 -13.69
C ILE A 39 -2.27 9.05 -14.19
N ALA A 40 -1.30 8.62 -13.39
CA ALA A 40 0.10 8.59 -13.79
C ALA A 40 0.44 7.45 -14.76
N GLY A 41 -0.50 6.53 -15.02
CA GLY A 41 -0.34 5.40 -15.94
C GLY A 41 0.37 4.19 -15.33
N CYS A 42 0.63 4.16 -14.02
CA CYS A 42 1.36 3.07 -13.36
C CYS A 42 0.44 2.05 -12.68
N VAL A 43 1.03 0.94 -12.26
CA VAL A 43 0.41 -0.06 -11.39
C VAL A 43 0.60 0.39 -9.94
N GLY A 44 -0.49 0.77 -9.27
CA GLY A 44 -0.50 1.16 -7.87
C GLY A 44 -0.96 0.02 -6.97
N ILE A 45 -0.15 -0.37 -5.99
CA ILE A 45 -0.53 -1.30 -4.90
C ILE A 45 -0.56 -0.51 -3.59
N ILE A 46 -1.71 -0.50 -2.90
CA ILE A 46 -1.91 0.31 -1.70
C ILE A 46 -2.38 -0.57 -0.55
N ALA A 47 -1.55 -0.73 0.46
CA ALA A 47 -1.92 -1.45 1.68
C ALA A 47 -2.77 -0.58 2.61
N GLU A 48 -3.82 -1.15 3.18
CA GLU A 48 -4.67 -0.51 4.18
C GLU A 48 -5.24 -1.59 5.11
N VAL A 49 -5.19 -1.31 6.41
CA VAL A 49 -5.66 -2.23 7.46
C VAL A 49 -7.14 -2.02 7.79
N ASP A 50 -7.69 -0.84 7.53
CA ASP A 50 -9.10 -0.52 7.74
C ASP A 50 -9.94 -0.86 6.49
N GLU A 51 -10.69 -1.95 6.56
CA GLU A 51 -11.63 -2.36 5.50
C GLU A 51 -12.61 -1.23 5.12
N ALA A 52 -13.11 -0.48 6.10
CA ALA A 52 -14.04 0.62 5.83
C ALA A 52 -13.37 1.71 4.99
N ALA A 53 -12.07 1.93 5.19
CA ALA A 53 -11.30 2.85 4.39
C ALA A 53 -11.19 2.37 2.94
N LEU A 54 -10.76 1.12 2.72
CA LEU A 54 -10.68 0.46 1.41
C LEU A 54 -12.01 0.54 0.64
N LEU A 55 -13.08 0.02 1.24
CA LEU A 55 -14.39 -0.05 0.62
C LEU A 55 -14.93 1.33 0.24
N LYS A 56 -14.68 2.34 1.07
CA LYS A 56 -15.06 3.72 0.75
C LYS A 56 -14.37 4.23 -0.52
N ARG A 57 -13.08 3.92 -0.72
CA ARG A 57 -12.30 4.43 -1.88
C ARG A 57 -12.64 3.63 -3.13
N HIS A 58 -12.96 2.36 -2.97
CA HIS A 58 -13.49 1.54 -4.05
C HIS A 58 -14.86 2.03 -4.52
N LYS A 59 -15.81 2.29 -3.61
CA LYS A 59 -17.12 2.88 -3.93
C LYS A 59 -17.02 4.25 -4.61
N GLN A 60 -15.99 5.02 -4.30
CA GLN A 60 -15.70 6.31 -4.94
C GLN A 60 -15.07 6.19 -6.34
N GLY A 61 -14.71 4.97 -6.78
CA GLY A 61 -13.98 4.74 -8.02
C GLY A 61 -12.53 5.23 -7.99
N TRP A 62 -11.96 5.45 -6.80
CA TRP A 62 -10.55 5.85 -6.65
C TRP A 62 -9.64 4.62 -6.60
N LEU A 63 -10.17 3.54 -6.03
CA LEU A 63 -9.53 2.24 -5.96
C LEU A 63 -10.27 1.26 -6.86
N MET A 64 -9.57 0.60 -7.79
CA MET A 64 -10.21 -0.25 -8.79
C MET A 64 -10.50 -1.66 -8.28
N GLU A 65 -9.55 -2.24 -7.56
CA GLU A 65 -9.62 -3.63 -7.09
C GLU A 65 -9.24 -3.71 -5.61
N ILE A 66 -9.75 -4.74 -4.91
CA ILE A 66 -9.41 -5.05 -3.52
C ILE A 66 -9.05 -6.53 -3.43
N SER A 67 -8.03 -6.85 -2.64
CA SER A 67 -7.62 -8.21 -2.31
C SER A 67 -7.12 -8.27 -0.87
N ASP A 68 -7.49 -9.30 -0.12
CA ASP A 68 -6.93 -9.65 1.19
C ASP A 68 -5.84 -10.74 1.10
N ASN A 69 -5.60 -11.23 -0.11
CA ASN A 69 -4.65 -12.30 -0.37
C ASN A 69 -3.38 -11.75 -1.07
N LEU A 70 -2.23 -11.91 -0.42
CA LEU A 70 -0.94 -11.48 -0.95
C LEU A 70 -0.52 -12.23 -2.22
N ASP A 71 -0.79 -13.52 -2.35
CA ASP A 71 -0.49 -14.28 -3.58
C ASP A 71 -1.25 -13.70 -4.77
N HIS A 72 -2.53 -13.37 -4.55
CA HIS A 72 -3.34 -12.70 -5.55
C HIS A 72 -2.79 -11.30 -5.88
N CYS A 73 -2.39 -10.52 -4.87
CA CYS A 73 -1.77 -9.21 -5.08
C CYS A 73 -0.52 -9.30 -5.96
N ILE A 74 0.38 -10.25 -5.68
CA ILE A 74 1.61 -10.45 -6.45
C ILE A 74 1.30 -10.91 -7.88
N ALA A 75 0.39 -11.88 -8.05
CA ALA A 75 -0.03 -12.35 -9.37
C ALA A 75 -0.65 -11.22 -10.21
N ARG A 76 -1.53 -10.41 -9.60
CA ARG A 76 -2.21 -9.29 -10.24
C ARG A 76 -1.24 -8.17 -10.63
N LEU A 77 -0.28 -7.86 -9.76
CA LEU A 77 0.82 -6.92 -10.02
C LEU A 77 1.61 -7.36 -11.26
N ARG A 78 2.04 -8.63 -11.31
CA ARG A 78 2.81 -9.18 -12.44
C ARG A 78 2.04 -9.08 -13.76
N GLU A 79 0.76 -9.44 -13.74
CA GLU A 79 -0.13 -9.33 -14.91
C GLU A 79 -0.25 -7.87 -15.38
N ALA A 80 -0.54 -6.95 -14.47
CA ALA A 80 -0.75 -5.55 -14.80
C ALA A 80 0.54 -4.89 -15.31
N ARG A 81 1.68 -5.23 -14.71
CA ARG A 81 3.02 -4.81 -15.16
C ARG A 81 3.28 -5.28 -16.58
N LYS A 82 3.10 -6.57 -16.85
CA LYS A 82 3.35 -7.19 -18.17
C LYS A 82 2.48 -6.56 -19.25
N ASN A 83 1.21 -6.33 -18.94
CA ASN A 83 0.22 -5.80 -19.89
C ASN A 83 0.13 -4.27 -19.88
N LYS A 84 0.98 -3.60 -19.09
CA LYS A 84 1.01 -2.12 -18.94
C LYS A 84 -0.35 -1.54 -18.58
N ILE A 85 -1.11 -2.23 -17.74
CA ILE A 85 -2.43 -1.82 -17.30
C ILE A 85 -2.26 -0.83 -16.16
N ALA A 86 -2.77 0.41 -16.34
CA ALA A 86 -2.90 1.36 -15.25
C ALA A 86 -3.94 0.82 -14.25
N LEU A 87 -3.53 0.56 -13.02
CA LEU A 87 -4.33 -0.16 -12.02
C LEU A 87 -4.14 0.47 -10.64
N SER A 88 -5.19 0.47 -9.82
CA SER A 88 -5.06 0.66 -8.37
C SER A 88 -5.66 -0.52 -7.62
N LEU A 89 -4.79 -1.35 -7.05
CA LEU A 89 -5.12 -2.53 -6.25
C LEU A 89 -4.92 -2.24 -4.77
N GLY A 90 -5.96 -2.39 -3.97
CA GLY A 90 -5.90 -2.24 -2.53
C GLY A 90 -5.65 -3.59 -1.88
N TYR A 91 -4.59 -3.68 -1.09
CA TYR A 91 -4.35 -4.82 -0.23
C TYR A 91 -4.98 -4.56 1.14
N HIS A 92 -5.94 -5.40 1.53
CA HIS A 92 -6.52 -5.40 2.87
C HIS A 92 -5.60 -6.15 3.82
N GLY A 93 -4.73 -5.41 4.49
CA GLY A 93 -3.70 -5.94 5.37
C GLY A 93 -2.62 -4.92 5.69
N ASN A 94 -1.63 -5.32 6.47
CA ASN A 94 -0.57 -4.40 6.89
C ASN A 94 0.42 -4.14 5.75
N VAL A 95 0.90 -2.90 5.63
CA VAL A 95 1.94 -2.56 4.65
C VAL A 95 3.23 -3.33 4.92
N VAL A 96 3.53 -3.66 6.17
CA VAL A 96 4.71 -4.45 6.53
C VAL A 96 4.63 -5.84 5.90
N ASP A 97 3.50 -6.55 6.01
CA ASP A 97 3.30 -7.86 5.35
C ASP A 97 3.52 -7.77 3.83
N LEU A 98 3.05 -6.69 3.22
CA LEU A 98 3.24 -6.46 1.78
C LEU A 98 4.72 -6.26 1.45
N TRP A 99 5.45 -5.46 2.23
CA TRP A 99 6.89 -5.25 2.02
C TRP A 99 7.69 -6.52 2.25
N GLU A 100 7.44 -7.26 3.34
CA GLU A 100 8.08 -8.54 3.62
C GLU A 100 7.81 -9.55 2.51
N ARG A 101 6.57 -9.58 2.00
CA ARG A 101 6.24 -10.42 0.84
C ARG A 101 7.01 -10.02 -0.41
N LEU A 102 7.13 -8.72 -0.70
CA LEU A 102 7.86 -8.24 -1.88
C LEU A 102 9.37 -8.55 -1.79
N VAL A 103 9.95 -8.47 -0.60
CA VAL A 103 11.32 -8.92 -0.33
C VAL A 103 11.45 -10.43 -0.53
N HIS A 104 10.51 -11.21 0.00
CA HIS A 104 10.49 -12.66 -0.21
C HIS A 104 10.46 -13.03 -1.70
N GLU A 105 9.65 -12.35 -2.53
CA GLU A 105 9.65 -12.58 -3.98
C GLU A 105 11.01 -12.23 -4.61
N LEU A 106 11.65 -11.14 -4.19
CA LEU A 106 13.00 -10.78 -4.66
C LEU A 106 14.03 -11.85 -4.29
N ASP A 107 14.04 -12.31 -3.04
CA ASP A 107 15.03 -13.27 -2.54
C ASP A 107 14.85 -14.66 -3.15
N THR A 108 13.60 -15.08 -3.40
CA THR A 108 13.28 -16.42 -3.91
C THR A 108 13.27 -16.53 -5.42
N THR A 109 12.94 -15.44 -6.14
CA THR A 109 12.81 -15.47 -7.60
C THR A 109 13.82 -14.57 -8.33
N GLY A 110 14.46 -13.64 -7.62
CA GLY A 110 15.31 -12.60 -8.21
C GLY A 110 14.53 -11.46 -8.87
N GLU A 111 13.19 -11.46 -8.79
CA GLU A 111 12.36 -10.47 -9.47
C GLU A 111 12.14 -9.22 -8.62
N LEU A 112 12.66 -8.07 -9.08
CA LEU A 112 12.37 -6.78 -8.47
C LEU A 112 10.97 -6.28 -8.88
N LEU A 113 9.99 -6.50 -8.01
CA LEU A 113 8.57 -6.18 -8.27
C LEU A 113 8.18 -4.72 -8.06
N VAL A 114 9.01 -3.90 -7.42
CA VAL A 114 8.69 -2.51 -7.09
C VAL A 114 9.65 -1.55 -7.78
N ASP A 115 9.10 -0.54 -8.46
CA ASP A 115 9.89 0.55 -9.04
C ASP A 115 9.91 1.79 -8.12
N LEU A 116 8.78 2.12 -7.48
CA LEU A 116 8.65 3.22 -6.52
C LEU A 116 7.99 2.77 -5.23
N GLY A 117 8.60 3.07 -4.09
CA GLY A 117 8.05 2.85 -2.75
C GLY A 117 7.75 4.17 -2.04
N SER A 118 6.66 4.22 -1.28
CA SER A 118 6.33 5.33 -0.38
C SER A 118 5.45 4.85 0.78
N ASP A 119 5.15 5.74 1.71
CA ASP A 119 4.23 5.51 2.83
C ASP A 119 3.42 6.78 3.09
N GLN A 120 2.12 6.63 3.36
CA GLN A 120 1.28 7.75 3.80
C GLN A 120 0.32 7.32 4.90
N THR A 121 0.77 6.39 5.74
CA THR A 121 0.15 6.16 7.05
C THR A 121 0.25 7.43 7.90
N SER A 122 -0.59 7.55 8.92
CA SER A 122 -0.62 8.73 9.78
C SER A 122 0.44 8.64 10.88
N CYS A 123 1.70 8.41 10.50
CA CYS A 123 2.86 8.37 11.41
C CYS A 123 3.17 9.70 12.11
N HIS A 124 2.46 10.78 11.78
CA HIS A 124 2.47 12.01 12.58
C HIS A 124 1.74 11.82 13.93
N ASN A 125 0.90 10.79 14.06
CA ASN A 125 0.21 10.40 15.30
C ASN A 125 0.16 8.87 15.46
N PRO A 126 1.33 8.20 15.51
CA PRO A 126 1.41 6.75 15.35
C PRO A 126 0.79 5.99 16.52
N PHE A 127 0.84 6.57 17.73
CA PHE A 127 0.37 5.92 18.96
C PHE A 127 -1.11 6.19 19.29
N SER A 128 -1.83 6.92 18.44
CA SER A 128 -3.26 7.23 18.65
C SER A 128 -4.12 6.72 17.47
N GLY A 129 -3.73 5.60 16.86
CA GLY A 129 -4.44 4.99 15.74
C GLY A 129 -4.08 5.56 14.37
N GLY A 130 -2.96 6.29 14.26
CA GLY A 130 -2.43 6.73 12.98
C GLY A 130 -1.56 5.69 12.26
N TYR A 131 -1.00 4.73 13.01
CA TYR A 131 -0.25 3.58 12.51
C TYR A 131 -0.70 2.33 13.27
N TYR A 132 -0.76 1.19 12.60
CA TYR A 132 -1.19 -0.08 13.18
C TYR A 132 -0.05 -1.10 13.10
N PRO A 133 0.31 -1.75 14.23
CA PRO A 133 1.39 -2.74 14.27
C PRO A 133 1.06 -3.97 13.43
N VAL A 134 2.08 -4.57 12.79
CA VAL A 134 1.92 -5.76 11.94
C VAL A 134 1.58 -7.02 12.74
N GLN A 135 1.99 -7.06 14.00
CA GLN A 135 1.85 -8.22 14.88
C GLN A 135 0.38 -8.49 15.28
N LEU A 136 -0.57 -7.62 14.94
CA LEU A 136 -1.97 -7.68 15.37
C LEU A 136 -2.93 -7.44 14.20
N GLY A 137 -4.10 -8.07 14.27
CA GLY A 137 -5.23 -7.67 13.42
C GLY A 137 -5.73 -6.26 13.74
N PHE A 138 -6.40 -5.61 12.78
CA PHE A 138 -6.89 -4.23 12.93
C PHE A 138 -7.76 -4.02 14.18
N GLU A 139 -8.74 -4.89 14.41
CA GLU A 139 -9.63 -4.77 15.57
C GLU A 139 -8.92 -5.08 16.90
N GLU A 140 -7.98 -6.02 16.91
CA GLU A 140 -7.14 -6.31 18.09
C GLU A 140 -6.26 -5.11 18.45
N ALA A 141 -5.65 -4.47 17.44
CA ALA A 141 -4.84 -3.28 17.61
C ALA A 141 -5.66 -2.08 18.12
N LYS A 142 -6.90 -1.90 17.63
CA LYS A 142 -7.83 -0.87 18.15
C LYS A 142 -8.22 -1.13 19.61
N GLN A 143 -8.46 -2.38 19.96
CA GLN A 143 -8.74 -2.74 21.34
C GLN A 143 -7.52 -2.44 22.21
N LEU A 144 -6.32 -2.86 21.79
CA LEU A 144 -5.08 -2.66 22.54
C LEU A 144 -4.73 -1.18 22.73
N LEU A 145 -5.01 -0.35 21.73
CA LEU A 145 -4.84 1.11 21.81
C LEU A 145 -5.59 1.70 23.02
N SER A 146 -6.76 1.15 23.36
CA SER A 146 -7.54 1.61 24.52
C SER A 146 -7.17 0.93 25.83
N THR A 147 -6.90 -0.39 25.79
CA THR A 147 -6.72 -1.20 27.00
C THR A 147 -5.29 -1.21 27.52
N SER A 148 -4.30 -1.01 26.66
CA SER A 148 -2.87 -1.01 27.03
C SER A 148 -2.03 -0.15 26.06
N PRO A 149 -2.16 1.20 26.13
CA PRO A 149 -1.44 2.13 25.23
C PRO A 149 0.09 1.95 25.24
N GLY A 150 0.66 1.58 26.39
CA GLY A 150 2.10 1.30 26.50
C GLY A 150 2.54 0.12 25.64
N LYS A 151 1.78 -0.99 25.67
CA LYS A 151 2.05 -2.17 24.83
C LYS A 151 1.80 -1.88 23.35
N PHE A 152 0.74 -1.12 23.04
CA PHE A 152 0.48 -0.66 21.67
C PHE A 152 1.68 0.13 21.12
N ARG A 153 2.21 1.09 21.90
CA ARG A 153 3.38 1.87 21.52
C ARG A 153 4.61 0.98 21.27
N THR A 154 4.87 -0.01 22.12
CA THR A 154 6.00 -0.93 21.91
C THR A 154 5.87 -1.67 20.59
N LEU A 155 4.69 -2.24 20.28
CA LEU A 155 4.46 -2.97 19.03
C LEU A 155 4.55 -2.07 17.79
N VAL A 156 4.11 -0.81 17.88
CA VAL A 156 4.25 0.15 16.77
C VAL A 156 5.72 0.48 16.46
N GLN A 157 6.62 0.32 17.42
CA GLN A 157 8.04 0.65 17.27
C GLN A 157 8.92 -0.56 16.92
N GLU A 158 8.38 -1.77 16.97
CA GLU A 158 9.07 -3.03 16.65
C GLU A 158 9.11 -3.25 15.14
#